data_AF-A0A4Q2A793-F1
#
_entry.id   AF-A0A4Q2A793-F1
#
_cell.length_a   1.000
_cell.length_b   1.000
_cell.length_c   1.000
_cell.angle_alpha   90.00
_cell.angle_beta   90.00
_cell.angle_gamma   90.00
#
_symmetry.space_group_name_H-M   'P 1'
#
loop_
_entity.id
_entity.type
_entity.pdbx_description
1 polymer ?
#
loop_
_entity_poly.entity_id
_entity_poly.type
_entity_poly.pdbx_seq_one_letter_code
_entity_poly.pdbx_strand_id
1 'polypeptide(L)'
;MPRKPPRLCACGHRVASGARCPCERKRDAERKARFDRTRPNSSQRGYSGTWEKARAAFLRRHPLCVMCGARATVVDHKTPHKGDTALFWDRENWQPLCGPCHNRTKQRLERRTHH
;
A
#
# COMPACT_ATOMS: atom_id res chain seq x y z
N MET A 1 -5.57 34.54 -2.89
CA MET A 1 -5.96 33.12 -3.09
C MET A 1 -7.49 33.02 -2.93
N PRO A 2 -8.26 32.68 -3.97
CA PRO A 2 -9.70 32.52 -3.84
C PRO A 2 -10.01 31.34 -2.92
N ARG A 3 -10.73 31.59 -1.82
CA ARG A 3 -11.20 30.52 -0.92
C ARG A 3 -12.46 29.92 -1.53
N LYS A 4 -12.50 28.60 -1.69
CA LYS A 4 -13.72 27.89 -2.14
C LYS A 4 -14.87 28.24 -1.19
N PRO A 5 -16.08 28.55 -1.70
CA PRO A 5 -17.21 28.91 -0.86
C PRO A 5 -17.65 27.72 0.03
N PRO A 6 -18.31 27.99 1.17
CA PRO A 6 -18.94 26.95 1.97
C PRO A 6 -20.01 26.23 1.13
N ARG A 7 -20.10 24.91 1.30
CA ARG A 7 -21.05 24.06 0.57
C ARG A 7 -22.18 23.62 1.48
N LEU A 8 -23.33 23.29 0.90
CA LEU A 8 -24.36 22.54 1.61
C LEU A 8 -24.03 21.04 1.51
N CYS A 9 -24.07 20.35 2.64
CA CYS A 9 -24.01 18.89 2.66
C CYS A 9 -25.39 18.33 2.31
N ALA A 10 -25.44 17.08 1.82
CA ALA A 10 -26.69 16.38 1.53
C ALA A 10 -27.61 16.21 2.76
N CYS A 11 -27.09 16.38 3.99
CA CYS A 11 -27.91 16.40 5.21
C CYS A 11 -28.48 17.80 5.55
N GLY A 12 -28.26 18.81 4.69
CA GLY A 12 -28.75 20.18 4.86
C GLY A 12 -27.81 21.14 5.60
N HIS A 13 -26.76 20.66 6.27
CA HIS A 13 -25.81 21.55 6.96
C HIS A 13 -24.90 22.33 6.01
N ARG A 14 -24.68 23.61 6.31
CA ARG A 14 -23.65 24.43 5.66
C ARG A 14 -22.28 24.10 6.24
N VAL A 15 -21.37 23.66 5.39
CA VAL A 15 -20.04 23.18 5.75
C VAL A 15 -18.98 24.14 5.20
N ALA A 16 -18.03 24.50 6.05
CA ALA A 16 -16.89 25.31 5.63
C ALA A 16 -16.08 24.62 4.51
N SER A 17 -15.38 25.45 3.73
CA SER A 17 -14.46 24.99 2.70
C SER A 17 -13.39 24.06 3.27
N GLY A 18 -13.21 22.89 2.65
CA GLY A 18 -12.24 21.88 3.10
C GLY A 18 -12.68 21.05 4.32
N ALA A 19 -13.73 21.45 5.05
CA ALA A 19 -14.25 20.67 6.16
C ALA A 19 -15.21 19.56 5.68
N ARG A 20 -15.25 18.44 6.41
CA ARG A 20 -16.21 17.34 6.23
C ARG A 20 -17.35 17.48 7.23
N CYS A 21 -18.58 17.30 6.76
CA CYS A 21 -19.74 17.24 7.65
C CYS A 21 -19.64 16.01 8.57
N PRO A 22 -20.11 16.06 9.83
CA PRO A 22 -20.21 14.88 10.69
C PRO A 22 -20.92 13.68 10.02
N CYS A 23 -21.97 13.91 9.22
CA CYS A 23 -22.66 12.82 8.51
C CYS A 23 -21.79 12.19 7.39
N GLU A 24 -20.94 12.97 6.72
CA GLU A 24 -20.00 12.46 5.72
C GLU A 24 -18.93 11.62 6.40
N ARG A 25 -18.38 12.10 7.52
CA ARG A 25 -17.40 11.34 8.32
C ARG A 25 -17.96 9.99 8.76
N LYS A 26 -19.23 9.96 9.21
CA LYS A 26 -19.91 8.72 9.60
C LYS A 26 -20.05 7.76 8.40
N ARG A 27 -20.57 8.23 7.27
CA ARG A 27 -20.70 7.41 6.05
C ARG A 27 -19.36 6.90 5.52
N ASP A 28 -18.32 7.73 5.57
CA ASP A 28 -16.97 7.33 5.18
C ASP A 28 -16.42 6.25 6.11
N ALA A 29 -16.62 6.39 7.42
CA ALA A 29 -16.24 5.39 8.41
C ALA A 29 -16.98 4.06 8.19
N GLU A 30 -18.30 4.09 7.97
CA GLU A 30 -19.10 2.90 7.68
C GLU A 30 -18.67 2.19 6.39
N ARG A 31 -18.43 2.97 5.32
CA ARG A 31 -17.91 2.46 4.05
C ARG A 31 -16.55 1.80 4.24
N LYS A 32 -15.64 2.44 4.98
CA LYS A 32 -14.33 1.88 5.30
C LYS A 32 -14.47 0.60 6.14
N ALA A 33 -15.31 0.59 7.17
CA ALA A 33 -15.55 -0.57 8.02
C ALA A 33 -16.09 -1.77 7.23
N ARG A 34 -17.02 -1.53 6.29
CA ARG A 34 -17.54 -2.58 5.40
C ARG A 34 -16.43 -3.22 4.56
N PHE A 35 -15.56 -2.39 3.98
CA PHE A 35 -14.42 -2.88 3.19
C PHE A 35 -13.39 -3.62 4.05
N ASP A 36 -13.06 -3.06 5.23
CA ASP A 36 -12.09 -3.66 6.15
C ASP A 36 -12.58 -5.02 6.68
N ARG A 37 -13.90 -5.22 6.87
CA ARG A 37 -14.47 -6.51 7.30
C ARG A 37 -14.19 -7.65 6.33
N THR A 38 -14.11 -7.36 5.03
CA THR A 38 -13.79 -8.35 3.99
C THR A 38 -12.30 -8.50 3.72
N ARG A 39 -11.46 -7.63 4.31
CA ARG A 39 -10.02 -7.61 4.05
C ARG A 39 -9.31 -8.55 5.03
N PRO A 40 -8.59 -9.59 4.56
CA PRO A 40 -7.80 -10.43 5.44
C PRO A 40 -6.77 -9.58 6.20
N ASN A 41 -6.56 -9.90 7.48
CA ASN A 41 -5.62 -9.16 8.32
C ASN A 41 -4.17 -9.34 7.82
N SER A 42 -3.22 -8.58 8.38
CA SER A 42 -1.84 -8.57 7.86
C SER A 42 -1.18 -9.95 7.88
N SER A 43 -1.37 -10.72 8.96
CA SER A 43 -0.80 -12.06 9.10
C SER A 43 -1.47 -13.06 8.17
N GLN A 44 -2.79 -12.98 7.96
CA GLN A 44 -3.52 -13.76 6.96
C GLN A 44 -3.07 -13.46 5.52
N ARG A 45 -2.52 -12.27 5.27
CA ARG A 45 -1.93 -11.89 3.97
C ARG A 45 -0.46 -12.28 3.82
N GLY A 46 0.09 -13.08 4.75
CA GLY A 46 1.47 -13.56 4.71
C GLY A 46 2.49 -12.70 5.47
N TYR A 47 2.10 -11.54 6.01
CA TYR A 47 2.98 -10.64 6.76
C TYR A 47 3.04 -11.03 8.25
N SER A 48 3.64 -12.19 8.53
CA SER A 48 3.83 -12.73 9.89
C SER A 48 5.30 -12.67 10.33
N GLY A 49 5.61 -13.12 11.55
CA GLY A 49 7.00 -13.24 12.02
C GLY A 49 7.87 -14.19 11.17
N THR A 50 7.29 -15.16 10.46
CA THR A 50 8.05 -15.99 9.52
C THR A 50 8.50 -15.19 8.30
N TRP A 51 7.67 -14.27 7.83
CA TRP A 51 8.02 -13.35 6.74
C TRP A 51 9.15 -12.41 7.17
N GLU A 52 9.10 -11.84 8.37
CA GLU A 52 10.17 -10.96 8.86
C GLU A 52 11.53 -11.67 8.88
N LYS A 53 11.58 -12.92 9.36
CA LYS A 53 12.79 -13.75 9.36
C LYS A 53 13.28 -14.02 7.93
N ALA A 54 12.39 -14.42 7.03
CA ALA A 54 12.74 -14.72 5.64
C ALA A 54 13.22 -13.47 4.89
N ARG A 55 12.53 -12.34 5.07
CA ARG A 55 12.92 -11.03 4.55
C ARG A 55 14.31 -10.63 5.01
N ALA A 56 14.59 -10.74 6.31
CA ALA A 56 15.90 -10.41 6.86
C ALA A 56 17.01 -11.32 6.27
N ALA A 57 16.75 -12.62 6.15
CA ALA A 57 17.70 -13.55 5.53
C ALA A 57 17.96 -13.23 4.05
N PHE A 58 16.92 -12.89 3.30
CA PHE A 58 17.04 -12.51 1.89
C PHE A 58 17.85 -11.22 1.72
N LEU A 59 17.55 -10.17 2.48
CA LEU A 59 18.29 -8.90 2.40
C LEU A 59 19.76 -9.01 2.82
N ARG A 60 20.11 -9.97 3.69
CA ARG A 60 21.52 -10.27 4.00
C ARG A 60 22.27 -10.87 2.82
N ARG A 61 21.62 -11.73 2.02
CA ARG A 61 22.21 -12.35 0.82
C ARG A 61 22.18 -11.43 -0.39
N HIS A 62 21.22 -10.52 -0.43
CA HIS A 62 21.00 -9.58 -1.53
C HIS A 62 21.04 -8.13 -1.00
N PRO A 63 22.23 -7.62 -0.61
CA PRO A 63 22.34 -6.35 0.09
C PRO A 63 22.15 -5.13 -0.81
N LEU A 64 22.15 -5.29 -2.13
CA LEU A 64 22.08 -4.20 -3.10
C LEU A 64 20.74 -4.21 -3.84
N CYS A 65 20.23 -3.01 -4.09
CA CYS A 65 19.03 -2.74 -4.87
C CYS A 65 19.27 -3.15 -6.32
N VAL A 66 18.41 -4.01 -6.86
CA VAL A 66 18.55 -4.48 -8.25
C VAL A 66 18.40 -3.36 -9.29
N MET A 67 17.75 -2.24 -8.92
CA MET A 67 17.53 -1.13 -9.86
C MET A 67 18.63 -0.08 -9.89
N CYS A 68 19.36 0.11 -8.78
CA CYS A 68 20.30 1.23 -8.66
C CYS A 68 21.59 0.91 -7.90
N GLY A 69 21.77 -0.31 -7.41
CA GLY A 69 22.98 -0.72 -6.68
C GLY A 69 23.12 -0.18 -5.25
N ALA A 70 22.27 0.75 -4.80
CA ALA A 70 22.29 1.23 -3.41
C ALA A 70 21.86 0.14 -2.41
N ARG A 71 22.10 0.32 -1.11
CA ARG A 71 21.68 -0.66 -0.08
C ARG A 71 20.17 -0.96 -0.16
N ALA A 72 19.83 -2.24 -0.27
CA ALA A 72 18.46 -2.71 -0.25
C ALA A 72 17.91 -2.70 1.19
N THR A 73 16.68 -2.25 1.33
CA THR A 73 15.98 -2.15 2.62
C THR A 73 14.59 -2.78 2.56
N VAL A 74 14.12 -3.18 1.38
CA VAL A 74 12.79 -3.76 1.16
C VAL A 74 12.92 -4.97 0.26
N VAL A 75 12.13 -6.00 0.54
CA VAL A 75 11.90 -7.12 -0.37
C VAL A 75 10.57 -6.86 -1.03
N ASP A 76 10.61 -6.76 -2.35
CA ASP A 76 9.45 -6.51 -3.20
C ASP A 76 9.12 -7.76 -4.01
N HIS A 77 7.85 -7.93 -4.35
CA HIS A 77 7.39 -8.99 -5.23
C HIS A 77 7.39 -8.47 -6.67
N LYS A 78 8.19 -9.08 -7.56
CA LYS A 78 8.28 -8.71 -8.98
C LYS A 78 6.90 -8.69 -9.63
N THR A 79 6.14 -9.76 -9.41
CA THR A 79 4.73 -9.92 -9.75
C THR A 79 3.88 -9.76 -8.49
N PRO A 80 2.92 -8.82 -8.47
CA PRO A 80 2.02 -8.64 -7.33
C PRO A 80 1.24 -9.92 -7.02
N HIS A 81 1.39 -10.45 -5.81
CA HIS A 81 0.78 -11.73 -5.43
C HIS A 81 -0.76 -11.68 -5.33
N LYS A 82 -1.37 -10.51 -5.14
CA LYS A 82 -2.84 -10.30 -5.09
C LYS A 82 -3.60 -11.24 -4.13
N GLY A 83 -2.94 -11.78 -3.12
CA GLY A 83 -3.52 -12.74 -2.17
C GLY A 83 -3.14 -14.20 -2.41
N ASP A 84 -2.47 -14.52 -3.51
CA ASP A 84 -1.85 -15.83 -3.76
C ASP A 84 -0.68 -16.04 -2.79
N THR A 85 -0.82 -17.04 -1.91
CA THR A 85 0.22 -17.39 -0.92
C THR A 85 1.42 -18.10 -1.53
N ALA A 86 1.24 -18.88 -2.59
CA ALA A 86 2.36 -19.56 -3.25
C ALA A 86 3.26 -18.51 -3.93
N LEU A 87 2.66 -17.58 -4.67
CA LEU A 87 3.37 -16.48 -5.31
C LEU A 87 3.98 -15.47 -4.31
N PHE A 88 3.39 -15.34 -3.12
CA PHE A 88 3.97 -14.55 -2.02
C PHE A 88 5.26 -15.18 -1.47
N TRP A 89 5.30 -16.50 -1.32
CA TRP A 89 6.43 -17.23 -0.76
C TRP A 89 7.47 -17.68 -1.80
N ASP A 90 7.17 -17.52 -3.08
CA ASP A 90 8.12 -17.73 -4.16
C ASP A 90 9.29 -16.73 -4.09
N ARG A 91 10.48 -17.24 -3.77
CA ARG A 91 11.70 -16.43 -3.66
C ARG A 91 12.21 -15.95 -5.01
N GLU A 92 11.88 -16.62 -6.10
CA GLU A 92 12.23 -16.16 -7.45
C GLU A 92 11.42 -14.92 -7.83
N ASN A 93 10.21 -14.81 -7.28
CA ASN A 93 9.38 -13.63 -7.36
C ASN A 93 9.85 -12.49 -6.44
N TRP A 94 10.84 -12.70 -5.56
CA TRP A 94 11.37 -11.63 -4.70
C TRP A 94 12.46 -10.82 -5.41
N GLN A 95 12.54 -9.53 -5.10
CA GLN A 95 13.64 -8.66 -5.52
C GLN A 95 14.07 -7.69 -4.41
N PRO A 96 15.38 -7.42 -4.26
CA PRO A 96 15.90 -6.46 -3.30
C PRO A 96 15.77 -5.04 -3.85
N LEU A 97 15.10 -4.15 -3.11
CA LEU A 97 14.97 -2.73 -3.49
C LEU A 97 15.34 -1.80 -2.33
N CYS A 98 15.84 -0.61 -2.66
CA CYS A 98 15.91 0.50 -1.73
C CYS A 98 14.54 1.20 -1.64
N GLY A 99 14.27 1.88 -0.51
CA GLY A 99 13.03 2.62 -0.30
C GLY A 99 12.65 3.59 -1.45
N PRO A 100 13.58 4.41 -1.97
CA PRO A 100 13.30 5.31 -3.09
C PRO A 100 12.85 4.59 -4.37
N CYS A 101 13.56 3.53 -4.80
CA CYS A 101 13.22 2.77 -6.01
C CYS A 101 11.88 2.03 -5.84
N HIS A 102 11.64 1.44 -4.67
CA HIS A 102 10.37 0.78 -4.35
C HIS A 102 9.19 1.76 -4.44
N ASN A 103 9.28 2.89 -3.74
CA ASN A 103 8.15 3.82 -3.60
C ASN A 103 7.89 4.68 -4.86
N ARG A 104 8.90 4.87 -5.72
CA ARG A 104 8.79 5.72 -6.91
C ARG A 104 8.84 4.92 -8.21
N THR A 105 9.95 4.24 -8.48
CA THR A 105 10.19 3.64 -9.80
C THR A 105 9.35 2.40 -9.99
N LYS A 106 9.35 1.47 -9.04
CA LYS A 106 8.53 0.25 -9.09
C LYS A 106 7.03 0.58 -9.14
N GLN A 107 6.56 1.45 -8.25
CA GLN A 107 5.17 1.92 -8.25
C GLN A 107 4.75 2.58 -9.57
N ARG A 108 5.65 3.32 -10.24
CA ARG A 108 5.37 3.88 -11.57
C ARG A 108 5.28 2.81 -12.65
N LEU A 109 6.18 1.83 -12.63
CA LEU A 109 6.18 0.71 -13.59
C LEU A 109 4.91 -0.12 -13.46
N GLU A 110 4.52 -0.47 -12.23
CA GLU A 110 3.31 -1.27 -11.96
C GLU A 110 2.05 -0.58 -12.50
N ARG A 111 1.90 0.74 -12.30
CA ARG A 111 0.76 1.50 -12.82
C ARG A 111 0.69 1.50 -14.35
N ARG A 112 1.85 1.49 -15.03
CA ARG A 112 1.89 1.45 -16.50
C ARG A 112 1.50 0.09 -17.06
N THR A 113 1.83 -0.99 -16.36
CA THR A 113 1.49 -2.37 -16.76
C THR A 113 0.07 -2.79 -16.41
N HIS A 114 -0.71 -1.95 -15.73
CA HIS A 114 -2.10 -2.21 -15.35
C HIS A 114 -3.13 -1.46 -16.23
N HIS A 115 -2.71 -0.96 -17.38
CA HIS A 115 -3.56 -0.46 -18.48
C HIS A 115 -3.54 -1.48 -19.61
#